data_AF-X1EFS3-F1
#
_entry.id   AF-X1EFS3-F1
#
_cell.length_a   1.000
_cell.length_b   1.000
_cell.length_c   1.000
_cell.angle_alpha   90.00
_cell.angle_beta   90.00
_cell.angle_gamma   90.00
#
_symmetry.space_group_name_H-M   'P 1'
#
loop_
_entity.id
_entity.type
_entity.pdbx_description
1 polymer ?
#
loop_
_entity_poly.entity_id
_entity_poly.type
_entity_poly.pdbx_seq_one_letter_code
_entity_poly.pdbx_strand_id
1 'polypeptide(L)' 'MSRIIMSPVHVKMLHLALGQNIAKFEGQFGEIRMPNQPSLADQLFKLPPNEAAEEDDDDKE' A
#
# COMPACT_ATOMS: atom_id res chain seq x y z
N MET A 1 11.53 0.70 -21.81
CA MET A 1 10.48 -0.32 -21.63
C MET A 1 11.06 -1.67 -22.00
N SER A 2 11.41 -2.50 -21.01
CA SER A 2 11.92 -3.86 -21.25
C SER A 2 10.75 -4.84 -21.16
N ARG A 3 10.63 -5.76 -22.12
CA ARG A 3 9.62 -6.83 -22.13
C ARG A 3 10.32 -8.18 -22.01
N ILE A 4 9.79 -9.06 -21.18
CA ILE A 4 10.29 -10.44 -21.03
C ILE A 4 9.24 -11.36 -21.65
N ILE A 5 9.67 -12.23 -22.56
CA ILE A 5 8.81 -13.25 -23.19
C ILE A 5 9.30 -14.62 -22.69
N MET A 6 8.37 -15.43 -22.18
CA MET A 6 8.62 -16.77 -21.68
C MET A 6 7.43 -17.68 -22.00
N SER A 7 7.67 -18.99 -22.11
CA SER A 7 6.60 -19.98 -22.22
C SER A 7 5.63 -19.85 -21.04
N PRO A 8 4.31 -20.01 -21.24
CA PRO A 8 3.32 -19.96 -20.16
C PRO A 8 3.64 -20.88 -18.98
N VAL A 9 4.24 -22.05 -19.26
CA VAL A 9 4.67 -23.00 -18.21
C VAL A 9 5.80 -22.43 -17.36
N HIS A 10 6.79 -21.80 -17.99
CA HIS A 10 7.91 -21.19 -17.27
C HIS A 10 7.45 -20.04 -16.37
N VAL A 11 6.52 -19.21 -16.86
CA VAL A 11 5.90 -18.13 -16.05
C VAL A 11 5.28 -18.71 -14.79
N LYS A 12 4.48 -19.77 -14.94
CA LYS A 12 3.76 -20.37 -13.82
C LYS A 12 4.72 -20.95 -12.79
N MET A 13 5.75 -21.68 -13.24
CA MET A 13 6.76 -22.23 -12.35
C MET A 13 7.53 -21.13 -11.61
N LEU A 14 7.92 -20.06 -12.32
CA LEU A 14 8.61 -18.92 -11.71
C LEU A 14 7.74 -18.24 -10.65
N HIS A 15 6.44 -18.04 -10.92
CA HIS A 15 5.53 -17.43 -9.96
C HIS A 15 5.42 -18.23 -8.67
N LEU A 16 5.28 -19.57 -8.77
CA LEU A 16 5.24 -20.45 -7.61
C LEU A 16 6.55 -20.42 -6.82
N ALA A 17 7.69 -20.50 -7.50
CA ALA A 17 9.00 -20.44 -6.87
C ALA A 17 9.23 -19.10 -6.17
N LEU A 18 8.79 -17.99 -6.78
CA LEU A 18 8.93 -16.67 -6.18
C LEU A 18 8.12 -16.54 -4.89
N GLY A 19 6.87 -17.05 -4.87
CA GLY A 19 6.05 -17.07 -3.66
C GLY A 19 6.70 -17.85 -2.52
N GLN A 20 7.25 -19.04 -2.81
CA GLN A 20 7.97 -19.84 -1.83
C GLN A 20 9.22 -19.12 -1.29
N ASN A 21 9.98 -18.47 -2.18
CA ASN A 21 11.17 -17.72 -1.79
C ASN A 21 10.83 -16.52 -0.90
N ILE A 22 9.77 -15.78 -1.21
CA ILE A 22 9.29 -14.66 -0.41
C ILE A 22 8.89 -15.15 0.98
N ALA A 23 8.04 -16.19 1.08
CA ALA A 23 7.61 -16.73 2.37
C ALA A 23 8.80 -17.20 3.23
N LYS A 24 9.79 -17.85 2.62
CA LYS A 24 11.02 -18.26 3.30
C LYS A 24 11.84 -17.05 3.76
N PHE A 25 11.98 -16.04 2.90
CA PHE A 25 12.69 -14.82 3.22
C PHE A 25 12.03 -14.11 4.41
N GLU A 26 10.71 -13.93 4.38
CA GLU A 26 9.96 -13.27 5.46
C GLU A 26 10.04 -14.03 6.78
N GLY A 27 10.04 -15.36 6.73
CA GLY A 27 10.26 -16.19 7.92
C GLY A 27 11.67 -16.07 8.53
N GLN A 28 12.69 -15.71 7.75
CA GLN A 28 14.08 -15.61 8.23
C GLN A 28 14.51 -14.18 8.56
N PHE A 29 14.06 -13.20 7.77
CA PHE A 29 14.54 -11.82 7.81
C PHE A 29 13.46 -10.82 8.21
N GLY A 30 12.20 -11.24 8.34
CA GLY A 30 11.06 -10.38 8.64
C GLY A 30 10.34 -9.86 7.40
N GLU A 31 9.22 -9.19 7.61
CA GLU A 31 8.28 -8.75 6.57
C GLU A 31 8.91 -7.81 5.53
N ILE A 32 8.60 -8.03 4.26
CA ILE A 32 9.03 -7.14 3.17
C ILE A 32 8.14 -5.89 3.19
N ARG A 33 8.69 -4.77 3.68
CA ARG A 33 8.00 -3.48 3.65
C ARG A 33 7.90 -2.95 2.22
N MET A 34 6.71 -3.07 1.64
CA MET A 34 6.40 -2.37 0.40
C MET A 34 6.32 -0.86 0.68
N PRO A 35 6.91 0.01 -0.16
CA PRO A 35 6.73 1.44 -0.02
C PRO A 35 5.23 1.75 -0.13
N ASN A 36 4.66 2.33 0.94
CA ASN A 36 3.24 2.64 1.08
C ASN A 36 2.67 3.23 -0.20
N GLN A 37 2.01 2.39 -1.00
CA GLN A 37 0.98 2.89 -1.90
C GLN A 37 -0.17 3.32 -0.98
N PRO A 38 -0.71 4.54 -1.14
CA PRO A 38 -1.83 4.99 -0.32
C PRO A 38 -2.90 3.91 -0.40
N SER A 39 -3.28 3.35 0.75
CA SER A 39 -4.23 2.25 0.79
C SER A 39 -5.54 2.72 0.16
N LEU A 40 -6.32 1.80 -0.38
CA LEU A 40 -7.64 2.14 -0.92
C LEU A 40 -8.50 2.84 0.15
N ALA A 41 -8.33 2.48 1.42
CA ALA A 41 -8.96 3.18 2.53
C ALA A 41 -8.51 4.65 2.64
N ASP A 42 -7.21 4.94 2.49
CA ASP A 42 -6.68 6.32 2.53
C ASP A 42 -7.18 7.18 1.36
N GLN A 43 -7.55 6.55 0.24
CA GLN A 43 -8.11 7.23 -0.93
C GLN A 43 -9.62 7.46 -0.79
N LEU A 44 -10.34 6.53 -0.17
CA LEU A 44 -11.80 6.57 -0.03
C LEU A 44 -12.28 7.34 1.21
N PHE A 45 -11.53 7.30 2.30
CA PHE A 45 -11.92 7.90 3.59
C PHE A 45 -11.11 9.16 3.93
N LYS A 46 -10.87 10.02 2.93
CA LYS A 46 -10.44 11.40 3.21
C LYS A 46 -11.60 12.12 3.90
N LEU A 47 -11.66 12.00 5.23
CA LEU A 47 -12.58 12.79 6.04
C LEU A 47 -12.31 14.27 5.74
N PRO A 48 -13.34 15.08 5.40
CA PRO A 48 -13.14 16.52 5.37
C PRO A 48 -12.67 16.97 6.75
N PRO A 49 -11.66 17.85 6.85
CA PRO A 49 -11.33 18.47 8.13
C PRO A 49 -12.60 19.17 8.63
N ASN A 50 -13.07 18.70 9.77
CA ASN A 50 -14.23 19.19 10.48
C ASN A 50 -14.25 20.72 10.52
N GLU A 51 -15.36 21.31 10.07
CA GLU A 51 -15.81 22.67 10.41
C GLU A 51 -16.00 22.74 11.93
N ALA A 52 -14.89 22.83 12.67
CA ALA A 52 -14.88 23.06 14.11
C ALA A 52 -13.86 24.15 14.43
N ALA A 53 -14.16 25.37 13.99
CA ALA A 53 -13.68 26.61 14.58
C ALA A 53 -14.46 27.81 14.00
N GLU A 54 -15.79 27.78 14.06
CA GLU A 54 -16.58 29.02 14.10
C GLU A 54 -17.59 28.89 15.25
N GLU A 55 -17.14 29.25 16.46
CA GLU A 55 -18.00 29.74 17.53
C GLU A 55 -17.36 31.04 18.07
N ASP A 56 -17.98 32.14 17.67
CA ASP A 56 -18.23 33.39 18.38
C ASP A 56 -17.32 33.81 19.54
N ASP A 57 -16.61 34.93 19.35
CA ASP A 57 -16.47 35.95 20.39
C ASP A 57 -16.41 37.33 19.70
N ASP A 58 -17.60 37.82 19.33
CA ASP A 58 -17.88 39.26 19.19
C ASP A 58 -18.22 39.83 20.59
N ASP A 59 -17.77 41.05 20.86
CA ASP A 59 -18.21 41.99 21.91
C ASP A 59 -17.77 41.81 23.40
N LYS A 60 -16.73 42.56 23.82
CA LYS A 60 -16.89 43.83 24.58
C LYS A 60 -15.59 44.47 25.09
N GLU A 61 -15.47 45.76 24.76
CA GLU A 61 -14.82 46.90 25.46
C GLU A 61 -13.35 46.82 25.93
#